data_AF-A0A0G1RVM8-F1
#
_entry.id   AF-A0A0G1RVM8-F1
#
_cell.length_a   1.000
_cell.length_b   1.000
_cell.length_c   1.000
_cell.angle_alpha   90.00
_cell.angle_beta   90.00
_cell.angle_gamma   90.00
#
_symmetry.space_group_name_H-M   'P 1'
#
loop_
_entity.id
_entity.type
_entity.pdbx_description
1 polymer ?
#
loop_
_entity_poly.entity_id
_entity_poly.type
_entity_poly.pdbx_seq_one_letter_code
_entity_poly.pdbx_strand_id
1 'polypeptide(L)'
;MKQRVHLYISGIVQGVGFRYFLKQTADALGIFGWAKNLAGGRVEVVFEGEKGAVKQAVNEAWQGPPAGKVREVEVVGEAWQGEKEFAIVR
;
A
#
# COMPACT_ATOMS: atom_id res chain seq x y z
N MET A 1 8.19 17.20 1.75
CA MET A 1 7.62 17.01 3.11
C MET A 1 7.30 15.53 3.24
N LYS A 2 7.69 14.91 4.35
CA LYS A 2 7.52 13.47 4.59
C LYS A 2 6.16 13.16 5.21
N GLN A 3 5.62 11.97 4.94
CA GLN A 3 4.40 11.47 5.57
C GLN A 3 4.39 9.94 5.67
N ARG A 4 3.57 9.44 6.61
CA ARG A 4 3.20 8.04 6.74
C ARG A 4 1.68 7.92 6.66
N VAL A 5 1.20 6.95 5.90
CA VAL A 5 -0.21 6.61 5.80
C VAL A 5 -0.40 5.11 5.96
N HIS A 6 -1.52 4.74 6.55
CA HIS A 6 -1.96 3.38 6.75
C HIS A 6 -3.26 3.16 5.98
N LEU A 7 -3.26 2.20 5.07
CA LEU A 7 -4.36 1.88 4.19
C LEU A 7 -5.00 0.56 4.57
N TYR A 8 -6.33 0.51 4.48
CA TYR A 8 -7.09 -0.73 4.46
C TYR A 8 -7.86 -0.84 3.15
N ILE A 9 -7.53 -1.85 2.36
CA ILE A 9 -8.00 -2.00 0.98
C ILE A 9 -8.95 -3.20 0.91
N SER A 10 -10.14 -3.00 0.35
CA SER A 10 -11.15 -4.05 0.15
C SER A 10 -11.51 -4.25 -1.32
N GLY A 11 -11.99 -5.45 -1.65
CA GLY A 11 -12.36 -5.86 -3.02
C GLY A 11 -11.81 -7.24 -3.37
N ILE A 12 -11.54 -7.47 -4.65
CA ILE A 12 -10.79 -8.65 -5.12
C ILE A 12 -9.31 -8.28 -5.04
N VAL A 13 -8.72 -8.44 -3.85
CA VAL A 13 -7.37 -7.93 -3.53
C VAL A 13 -6.44 -9.00 -2.94
N GLN A 14 -6.93 -10.22 -2.69
CA GLN A 14 -6.12 -11.37 -2.30
C GLN A 14 -6.11 -12.41 -3.43
N GLY A 15 -5.02 -13.17 -3.56
CA GLY A 15 -4.85 -14.14 -4.65
C GLY A 15 -4.57 -13.55 -6.03
N VAL A 16 -4.49 -12.22 -6.15
CA VAL A 16 -4.34 -11.48 -7.43
C VAL A 16 -2.98 -10.79 -7.59
N GLY A 17 -2.01 -11.10 -6.72
CA GLY A 17 -0.69 -10.45 -6.74
C GLY A 17 -0.64 -9.04 -6.16
N PHE A 18 -1.69 -8.58 -5.46
CA PHE A 18 -1.82 -7.20 -4.97
C PHE A 18 -0.62 -6.72 -4.12
N ARG A 19 -0.16 -7.54 -3.17
CA ARG A 19 1.01 -7.20 -2.33
C ARG A 19 2.30 -7.02 -3.15
N TYR A 20 2.49 -7.83 -4.20
CA TYR A 20 3.61 -7.70 -5.12
C TYR A 20 3.49 -6.49 -6.04
N PHE A 21 2.27 -6.15 -6.46
CA PHE A 21 2.01 -4.90 -7.17
C PHE A 21 2.41 -3.69 -6.31
N LEU A 22 1.95 -3.61 -5.06
CA LEU A 22 2.31 -2.52 -4.15
C LEU A 22 3.81 -2.44 -3.87
N LYS A 23 4.50 -3.59 -3.74
CA LYS A 23 5.96 -3.63 -3.61
C LYS A 23 6.66 -2.99 -4.80
N GLN A 24 6.26 -3.34 -6.02
CA GLN A 24 6.84 -2.75 -7.24
C GLN A 24 6.54 -1.25 -7.34
N THR A 25 5.32 -0.84 -7.01
CA THR A 25 4.94 0.58 -6.93
C THR A 25 5.79 1.33 -5.92
N ALA A 26 5.99 0.76 -4.72
CA ALA A 26 6.80 1.38 -3.69
C ALA A 26 8.25 1.52 -4.12
N ASP A 27 8.83 0.49 -4.75
CA ASP A 27 10.19 0.53 -5.28
C ASP A 27 10.37 1.59 -6.36
N ALA A 28 9.41 1.68 -7.30
CA ALA A 28 9.46 2.65 -8.40
C ALA A 28 9.34 4.11 -7.91
N LEU A 29 8.66 4.33 -6.79
CA LEU A 29 8.40 5.65 -6.22
C LEU A 29 9.33 6.00 -5.06
N GLY A 30 10.21 5.10 -4.63
CA GLY A 30 11.10 5.30 -3.48
C GLY A 30 10.35 5.42 -2.15
N ILE A 31 9.30 4.61 -1.95
CA ILE A 31 8.46 4.59 -0.76
C ILE A 31 8.79 3.34 0.07
N PHE A 32 8.73 3.47 1.39
CA PHE A 32 8.97 2.40 2.35
C PHE A 32 7.68 2.02 3.09
N GLY A 33 7.72 0.92 3.84
CA GLY A 33 6.59 0.41 4.62
C GLY A 33 6.38 -1.08 4.40
N TRP A 34 5.13 -1.51 4.32
CA TRP A 34 4.82 -2.93 4.16
C TRP A 34 3.40 -3.17 3.67
N ALA A 35 3.14 -4.39 3.20
CA ALA A 35 1.80 -4.86 2.85
C ALA A 35 1.52 -6.25 3.45
N LYS A 36 0.33 -6.41 4.04
CA LYS A 36 -0.15 -7.61 4.74
C LYS A 36 -1.54 -8.02 4.25
N ASN A 37 -1.81 -9.33 4.21
CA ASN A 37 -3.18 -9.81 4.06
C ASN A 37 -3.83 -9.92 5.45
N LEU A 38 -5.04 -9.39 5.59
CA LEU A 38 -5.84 -9.56 6.79
C LEU A 38 -6.77 -10.77 6.67
N ALA A 39 -7.01 -11.42 7.81
CA ALA A 39 -8.13 -12.33 7.97
C ALA A 39 -9.43 -11.49 7.78
N GLY A 40 -10.24 -11.84 6.79
CA GLY A 40 -11.38 -11.01 6.34
C GLY A 40 -11.24 -10.47 4.91
N GLY A 41 -10.18 -10.84 4.19
CA GLY A 41 -10.07 -10.60 2.74
C GLY A 41 -9.53 -9.22 2.35
N ARG A 42 -9.24 -8.35 3.32
CA ARG A 42 -8.60 -7.03 3.08
C ARG A 42 -7.08 -7.15 2.93
N VAL A 43 -6.49 -6.14 2.33
CA VAL A 43 -5.04 -5.88 2.35
C VAL A 43 -4.79 -4.65 3.21
N GLU A 44 -3.89 -4.78 4.18
CA GLU A 44 -3.40 -3.71 5.04
C GLU A 44 -2.04 -3.24 4.52
N VAL A 45 -1.82 -1.94 4.42
CA VAL A 45 -0.61 -1.37 3.80
C VAL A 45 -0.15 -0.15 4.57
N VAL A 46 1.14 -0.05 4.83
CA VAL A 46 1.78 1.19 5.26
C VAL A 46 2.61 1.73 4.11
N PHE A 47 2.43 3.02 3.83
CA PHE A 47 3.32 3.79 2.97
C PHE A 47 3.97 4.93 3.74
N GLU A 48 5.28 5.03 3.64
CA GLU A 48 6.06 6.06 4.30
C GLU A 48 7.11 6.63 3.32
N GLY A 49 7.09 7.94 3.10
CA GLY A 49 7.98 8.60 2.14
C GLY A 49 7.66 10.08 1.91
N GLU A 50 8.18 10.64 0.81
CA GLU A 50 7.82 12.00 0.40
C GLU A 50 6.33 12.08 0.03
N LYS A 51 5.69 13.19 0.43
CA LYS A 51 4.23 13.38 0.31
C LYS A 51 3.70 13.16 -1.10
N GLY A 52 4.43 13.61 -2.12
CA GLY A 52 4.05 13.42 -3.52
C GLY A 52 4.07 11.94 -3.94
N ALA A 53 5.15 11.24 -3.60
CA ALA A 53 5.30 9.82 -3.88
C ALA A 53 4.23 8.99 -3.16
N VAL A 54 4.02 9.22 -1.86
CA VAL A 54 2.98 8.53 -1.08
C VAL A 54 1.59 8.76 -1.66
N LYS A 55 1.26 10.00 -2.08
CA LYS A 55 -0.02 10.28 -2.74
C LYS A 55 -0.17 9.50 -4.05
N GLN A 56 0.91 9.40 -4.84
CA GLN A 56 0.91 8.60 -6.06
C GLN A 56 0.71 7.11 -5.75
N ALA A 57 1.39 6.56 -4.75
CA ALA A 57 1.19 5.17 -4.35
C ALA A 57 -0.23 4.86 -3.86
N VAL A 58 -0.87 5.80 -3.15
CA VAL A 58 -2.30 5.68 -2.79
C VAL A 58 -3.17 5.63 -4.05
N ASN A 59 -2.88 6.45 -5.06
CA ASN A 59 -3.61 6.41 -6.34
C ASN A 59 -3.40 5.08 -7.10
N GLU A 60 -2.18 4.56 -7.12
CA GLU A 60 -1.86 3.24 -7.70
C GLU A 60 -2.57 2.12 -6.94
N ALA A 61 -2.67 2.22 -5.61
CA ALA A 61 -3.41 1.27 -4.79
C ALA A 61 -4.92 1.25 -5.11
N TRP A 62 -5.50 2.33 -5.64
CA TRP A 62 -6.87 2.33 -6.17
C TRP A 62 -7.00 1.60 -7.51
N GLN A 63 -5.95 1.60 -8.33
CA GLN A 63 -5.95 0.85 -9.59
C GLN A 63 -5.76 -0.64 -9.34
N GLY A 64 -4.78 -0.99 -8.51
CA GLY A 64 -4.41 -2.37 -8.22
C GLY A 64 -3.80 -3.11 -9.43
N PRO A 65 -3.48 -4.40 -9.27
CA PRO A 65 -2.99 -5.22 -10.36
C PRO A 65 -4.10 -5.54 -11.38
N PRO A 66 -3.77 -5.92 -12.63
CA PRO A 66 -4.76 -6.23 -13.67
C PRO A 66 -5.80 -7.30 -13.30
N ALA A 67 -5.43 -8.26 -12.45
CA ALA A 67 -6.32 -9.31 -11.98
C ALA A 67 -7.14 -8.93 -10.73
N GLY A 68 -6.88 -7.76 -10.14
CA GLY A 68 -7.56 -7.26 -8.95
C GLY A 68 -8.69 -6.30 -9.28
N LYS A 69 -9.59 -6.11 -8.31
CA LYS A 69 -10.64 -5.09 -8.38
C LYS A 69 -10.80 -4.44 -7.02
N VAL A 70 -10.30 -3.22 -6.88
CA VAL A 70 -10.42 -2.44 -5.66
C VAL A 70 -11.83 -1.88 -5.57
N ARG A 71 -12.46 -2.02 -4.41
CA ARG A 71 -13.76 -1.44 -4.09
C ARG A 71 -13.63 -0.21 -3.22
N GLU A 72 -12.70 -0.25 -2.27
CA GLU A 72 -12.52 0.80 -1.27
C GLU A 72 -11.08 0.82 -0.78
N VAL A 73 -10.56 2.02 -0.55
CA VAL A 73 -9.30 2.28 0.14
C VAL A 73 -9.59 3.27 1.26
N GLU A 74 -9.53 2.80 2.50
CA GLU A 74 -9.50 3.66 3.67
C GLU A 74 -8.07 4.16 3.86
N VAL A 75 -7.87 5.45 4.16
CA VAL A 75 -6.55 6.06 4.34
C VAL A 75 -6.51 6.79 5.68
N VAL A 76 -5.58 6.38 6.54
CA VAL A 76 -5.35 6.97 7.86
C VAL A 76 -3.95 7.57 7.89
N GLY A 77 -3.81 8.81 8.34
CA GLY A 77 -2.50 9.43 8.56
C GLY A 77 -1.89 8.97 9.88
N GLU A 78 -0.61 8.61 9.86
CA GLU A 78 0.12 8.17 11.06
C GLU A 78 1.41 8.97 11.26
N ALA A 79 1.96 8.91 12.47
CA ALA A 79 3.27 9.47 12.77
C ALA A 79 4.37 8.70 12.03
N TRP A 80 5.34 9.41 11.46
CA TRP A 80 6.51 8.83 10.79
C TRP A 80 7.28 7.88 11.71
N GLN A 81 7.65 6.68 11.23
CA GLN A 81 8.36 5.68 12.04
C GLN A 81 9.79 5.35 11.54
N GLY A 82 10.19 5.82 10.36
CA GLY A 82 11.53 5.59 9.81
C GLY A 82 11.70 4.27 9.07
N GLU A 83 10.67 3.82 8.34
CA GLU A 83 10.73 2.62 7.51
C GLU A 83 11.88 2.74 6.48
N LYS A 84 12.60 1.63 6.24
CA LYS A 84 13.81 1.61 5.40
C LYS A 84 13.68 0.78 4.13
N GLU A 85 12.65 -0.04 4.07
CA GLU A 85 12.33 -0.87 2.92
C GLU A 85 10.82 -1.01 2.81
N PHE A 86 10.34 -1.51 1.67
CA PHE A 86 8.95 -1.94 1.54
C PHE A 86 8.89 -3.48 1.64
N ALA A 87 8.23 -4.03 2.64
CA ALA A 87 8.19 -5.48 2.86
C ALA A 87 6.82 -6.11 2.56
N ILE A 88 6.80 -7.35 2.07
CA ILE A 88 5.57 -8.16 2.05
C ILE A 88 5.58 -9.02 3.31
N VAL A 89 4.67 -8.71 4.23
CA VAL A 89 4.54 -9.43 5.50
C VAL A 89 3.43 -10.48 5.40
N ARG A 90 3.55 -11.52 6.24
CA ARG A 90 2.59 -12.64 6.31
C ARG A 90 1.42 -12.33 7.22
#